data_AF-A0AAN8UIW7-F1
#
_entry.id   AF-A0AAN8UIW7-F1
#
_cell.length_a   1.000
_cell.length_b   1.000
_cell.length_c   1.000
_cell.angle_alpha   90.00
_cell.angle_beta   90.00
_cell.angle_gamma   90.00
#
_symmetry.space_group_name_H-M   'P 1'
#
loop_
_entity.id
_entity.type
_entity.pdbx_description
1 polymer ?
#
loop_
_entity_poly.entity_id
_entity_poly.type
_entity_poly.pdbx_seq_one_letter_code
_entity_poly.pdbx_strand_id
1 'polypeptide(L)'
;MGELKKLVEEGKINYLGFCEASPDTIRRAYIVHLVTAIQMEYSVWTLTLRKKLFHSAGTLKLRKDDETFKLFSELTCHFRELGIGLVPYSPLGRGFFGGRNIPENVPSNSVLNMHPWFQQQNLAKYMSIYAQVENLAKKHGCTPAQLALAWVLHQGQDIVPIPGTTKIKSLDDNIDPLKVKLTEEDLKEISDAVPRDEVVDAQTFNGIDQYAWQFANTPPKGKEKVKMAEEEPEFQIPMVKLGNQAFEVSKLGFGCMNLSGTYNSPLPEEDGTAVIKHAFSKGITFFDTSDMYGSNGANEILIGKALKHLPREKIQLATKFGIKEWHPPLLRVDSSPEYVRSSCEASLKRLDVEYIDLYYQHRVDTTTPIEDTMGELKKLVQEGKIRHIGLSEASPDTIRRAHAVHPITAVQMEYSLWVRDIEEEIIPLCRELGIGIVPYSPLGRGFFGGRAILDHIPSNSFLNAHPRFQQENLDKNKKIFAQVDNLAKKHGCTPAQLALAWIKNLDDNIDSLKVKLTEEDLKEISDVVPIDEVAGSRAYQGMDQFVWKFANTPPKGFYIGTTKIKNLNDNIGSTKKKLSEEELKEIFHALPVGARSNRMFLSRSWKLADTPTAKSSTMFP
;
A
#
# COMPACT_ATOMS: atom_id res chain seq x y z
N MET A 1 24.39 10.58 -26.09
CA MET A 1 25.76 10.63 -26.65
C MET A 1 25.82 11.00 -28.12
N GLY A 2 25.11 10.31 -29.04
CA GLY A 2 25.14 10.68 -30.47
C GLY A 2 24.73 12.14 -30.74
N GLU A 3 23.61 12.59 -30.20
CA GLU A 3 23.18 14.00 -30.32
C GLU A 3 24.12 14.98 -29.61
N LEU A 4 24.64 14.63 -28.43
CA LEU A 4 25.63 15.45 -27.73
C LEU A 4 26.92 15.61 -28.53
N LYS A 5 27.35 14.55 -29.23
CA LYS A 5 28.50 14.60 -30.13
C LYS A 5 28.26 15.60 -31.27
N LYS A 6 27.07 15.59 -31.89
CA LYS A 6 26.71 16.58 -32.91
C LYS A 6 26.79 18.00 -32.37
N LEU A 7 26.31 18.25 -31.15
CA LEU A 7 26.42 19.58 -30.53
C LEU A 7 27.87 20.00 -30.29
N VAL A 8 28.77 19.05 -30.02
CA VAL A 8 30.21 19.31 -29.92
C VAL A 8 30.82 19.60 -31.30
N GLU A 9 30.48 18.81 -32.31
CA GLU A 9 30.94 19.01 -33.69
C GLU A 9 30.42 20.30 -34.31
N GLU A 10 29.21 20.73 -33.94
CA GLU A 10 28.61 22.02 -34.30
C GLU A 10 29.21 23.21 -33.51
N GLY A 11 30.14 22.96 -32.58
CA GLY A 11 30.77 23.99 -31.75
C GLY A 11 29.84 24.65 -30.73
N LYS A 12 28.67 24.06 -30.46
CA LYS A 12 27.73 24.54 -29.44
C LYS A 12 28.15 24.17 -28.02
N ILE A 13 28.93 23.09 -27.88
CA ILE A 13 29.48 22.61 -26.61
C ILE A 13 30.95 22.29 -26.82
N ASN A 14 31.85 22.86 -26.00
CA ASN A 14 33.28 22.56 -26.12
C ASN A 14 33.67 21.28 -25.36
N TYR A 15 33.00 21.01 -24.25
CA TYR A 15 33.36 19.95 -23.30
C TYR A 15 32.10 19.32 -22.68
N LEU A 16 32.10 18.00 -22.49
CA LEU A 16 31.03 17.30 -21.80
C LEU A 16 31.47 16.86 -20.41
N GLY A 17 30.60 17.06 -19.43
CA GLY A 17 30.77 16.51 -18.09
C GLY A 17 29.58 15.68 -17.66
N PHE A 18 29.78 14.87 -16.62
CA PHE A 18 28.72 14.11 -15.94
C PHE A 18 28.58 14.56 -14.49
N CYS A 19 27.36 14.54 -13.96
CA CYS A 19 27.09 14.70 -12.54
C CYS A 19 26.77 13.32 -11.94
N GLU A 20 27.38 12.98 -10.81
CA GLU A 20 27.06 11.77 -10.04
C GLU A 20 26.99 10.51 -10.91
N ALA A 21 27.98 10.24 -11.78
CA ALA A 21 27.96 9.09 -12.67
C ALA A 21 28.73 7.89 -12.12
N SER A 22 28.22 6.67 -12.35
CA SER A 22 28.92 5.44 -11.97
C SER A 22 30.19 5.20 -12.79
N PRO A 23 31.20 4.49 -12.24
CA PRO A 23 32.44 4.14 -12.96
C PRO A 23 32.18 3.48 -14.32
N ASP A 24 31.12 2.67 -14.39
CA ASP A 24 30.69 1.96 -15.59
C ASP A 24 30.15 2.89 -16.68
N THR A 25 29.29 3.85 -16.30
CA THR A 25 28.81 4.91 -17.20
C THR A 25 30.00 5.71 -17.73
N ILE A 26 30.94 6.07 -16.86
CA ILE A 26 32.11 6.87 -17.21
C ILE A 26 32.99 6.13 -18.20
N ARG A 27 33.32 4.85 -17.95
CA ARG A 27 34.09 4.01 -18.89
C ARG A 27 33.42 3.93 -20.27
N ARG A 28 32.10 3.74 -20.32
CA ARG A 28 31.37 3.68 -21.61
C ARG A 28 31.30 5.03 -22.32
N ALA A 29 31.16 6.12 -21.58
CA ALA A 29 31.16 7.47 -22.14
C ALA A 29 32.57 7.91 -22.57
N TYR A 30 33.61 7.38 -21.93
CA TYR A 30 35.00 7.63 -22.34
C TYR A 30 35.35 6.97 -23.68
N ILE A 31 34.77 5.79 -23.99
CA ILE A 31 34.95 5.13 -25.30
C ILE A 31 34.52 6.04 -26.46
N VAL A 32 33.63 7.02 -26.21
CA VAL A 32 33.25 8.02 -27.22
C VAL A 32 34.08 9.31 -27.17
N HIS A 33 35.12 9.38 -26.33
CA HIS A 33 36.11 10.46 -26.18
C HIS A 33 35.53 11.87 -25.94
N LEU A 34 34.35 11.97 -25.34
CA LEU A 34 33.65 13.26 -25.17
C LEU A 34 33.72 13.83 -23.75
N VAL A 35 34.08 13.03 -22.75
CA VAL A 35 34.00 13.42 -21.33
C VAL A 35 35.31 14.02 -20.85
N THR A 36 35.25 15.20 -20.25
CA THR A 36 36.42 15.89 -19.71
C THR A 36 36.32 16.22 -18.23
N ALA A 37 35.13 16.14 -17.62
CA ALA A 37 34.94 16.41 -16.20
C ALA A 37 33.81 15.57 -15.57
N ILE A 38 33.94 15.29 -14.27
CA ILE A 38 32.88 14.69 -13.46
C ILE A 38 32.64 15.55 -12.23
N GLN A 39 31.38 15.94 -12.02
CA GLN A 39 30.93 16.65 -10.85
C GLN A 39 30.32 15.67 -9.83
N MET A 40 30.80 15.70 -8.59
CA MET A 40 30.28 14.84 -7.50
C MET A 40 30.45 15.48 -6.12
N GLU A 41 29.70 15.02 -5.12
CA GLU A 41 29.86 15.50 -3.75
C GLU A 41 31.21 15.06 -3.20
N TYR A 42 32.09 16.02 -2.92
CA TYR A 42 33.43 15.70 -2.42
C TYR A 42 33.97 16.78 -1.49
N SER A 43 34.18 16.40 -0.24
CA SER A 43 34.65 17.26 0.85
C SER A 43 35.25 16.39 1.95
N VAL A 44 36.01 16.98 2.86
CA VAL A 44 36.50 16.27 4.05
C VAL A 44 35.35 15.69 4.90
N TRP A 45 34.15 16.29 4.85
CA TRP A 45 32.93 15.79 5.52
C TRP A 45 32.35 14.51 4.88
N THR A 46 32.50 14.39 3.57
CA THR A 46 31.84 13.37 2.73
C THR A 46 32.76 12.22 2.32
N LEU A 47 33.99 12.21 2.85
CA LEU A 47 34.82 11.01 2.95
C LEU A 47 34.03 9.80 3.51
N THR A 48 32.94 10.07 4.24
CA THR A 48 32.01 9.13 4.87
C THR A 48 30.99 8.42 3.96
N LEU A 49 30.93 8.67 2.65
CA LEU A 49 29.94 8.00 1.77
C LEU A 49 30.26 6.53 1.40
N ARG A 50 31.05 5.80 2.21
CA ARG A 50 31.70 4.56 1.73
C ARG A 50 31.69 3.32 2.63
N LYS A 51 30.84 3.13 3.64
CA LYS A 51 30.70 1.78 4.26
C LYS A 51 29.30 1.50 4.81
N LYS A 52 28.37 1.13 3.93
CA LYS A 52 27.30 0.13 4.13
C LYS A 52 26.35 0.16 2.94
N LEU A 53 26.62 -0.66 1.92
CA LEU A 53 25.62 -1.22 1.00
C LEU A 53 26.30 -2.23 0.08
N PHE A 54 26.60 -3.40 0.63
CA PHE A 54 26.64 -4.66 -0.11
C PHE A 54 26.28 -5.77 0.89
N HIS A 55 25.00 -5.89 1.22
CA HIS A 55 24.42 -7.11 1.82
C HIS A 55 23.02 -7.47 1.28
N SER A 56 22.64 -7.01 0.08
CA SER A 56 21.39 -7.48 -0.55
C SER A 56 21.34 -7.38 -2.09
N ALA A 57 22.48 -7.49 -2.77
CA ALA A 57 22.50 -7.73 -4.22
C ALA A 57 23.45 -8.90 -4.49
N GLY A 58 22.87 -10.10 -4.64
CA GLY A 58 23.59 -11.27 -5.12
C GLY A 58 24.02 -11.02 -6.56
N THR A 59 25.33 -10.85 -6.79
CA THR A 59 26.05 -11.33 -7.99
C THR A 59 27.52 -10.93 -8.05
N LEU A 60 28.05 -10.07 -7.18
CA LEU A 60 29.50 -9.94 -7.03
C LEU A 60 29.95 -10.42 -5.65
N LYS A 61 30.55 -11.61 -5.61
CA LYS A 61 31.43 -12.02 -4.51
C LYS A 61 32.71 -11.18 -4.58
N LEU A 62 32.72 -10.03 -3.92
CA LEU A 62 33.95 -9.36 -3.49
C LEU A 62 34.06 -9.50 -1.97
N ARG A 63 35.25 -9.90 -1.51
CA ARG A 63 35.49 -10.33 -0.13
C ARG A 63 35.22 -9.18 0.83
N LYS A 64 34.59 -9.51 1.96
CA LYS A 64 34.61 -8.66 3.14
C LYS A 64 36.07 -8.36 3.46
N ASP A 65 36.38 -7.07 3.62
CA ASP A 65 37.48 -6.45 4.38
C ASP A 65 38.08 -5.29 3.55
N ASP A 66 37.87 -4.04 4.01
CA ASP A 66 38.54 -2.79 3.57
C ASP A 66 38.58 -2.30 2.10
N GLU A 67 37.80 -2.86 1.17
CA GLU A 67 37.95 -2.47 -0.26
C GLU A 67 37.21 -1.20 -0.74
N THR A 68 36.29 -0.58 0.01
CA THR A 68 35.52 0.56 -0.53
C THR A 68 36.31 1.88 -0.62
N PHE A 69 37.36 2.05 0.20
CA PHE A 69 38.29 3.19 0.11
C PHE A 69 39.24 3.02 -1.09
N LYS A 70 39.68 1.78 -1.33
CA LYS A 70 40.42 1.39 -2.54
C LYS A 70 39.66 1.77 -3.80
N LEU A 71 38.37 1.47 -3.86
CA LEU A 71 37.53 1.78 -5.02
C LEU A 71 37.39 3.28 -5.34
N PHE A 72 37.60 4.21 -4.39
CA PHE A 72 37.57 5.65 -4.70
C PHE A 72 38.90 6.15 -5.19
N SER A 73 39.97 5.78 -4.48
CA SER A 73 41.33 6.12 -4.86
C SER A 73 41.65 5.53 -6.23
N GLU A 74 41.17 4.31 -6.51
CA GLU A 74 41.19 3.69 -7.83
C GLU A 74 40.34 4.45 -8.85
N LEU A 75 39.18 5.02 -8.45
CA LEU A 75 38.32 5.79 -9.36
C LEU A 75 38.93 7.16 -9.72
N THR A 76 39.46 7.90 -8.75
CA THR A 76 40.14 9.19 -9.01
C THR A 76 41.47 8.97 -9.72
N CYS A 77 42.19 7.89 -9.42
CA CYS A 77 43.34 7.44 -10.22
C CYS A 77 42.91 7.15 -11.67
N HIS A 78 41.80 6.45 -11.86
CA HIS A 78 41.28 6.15 -13.19
C HIS A 78 40.84 7.42 -13.93
N PHE A 79 40.25 8.41 -13.26
CA PHE A 79 39.93 9.70 -13.90
C PHE A 79 41.21 10.39 -14.39
N ARG A 80 42.28 10.38 -13.60
CA ARG A 80 43.58 10.93 -14.00
C ARG A 80 44.19 10.20 -15.18
N GLU A 81 44.17 8.87 -15.17
CA GLU A 81 44.64 8.04 -16.30
C GLU A 81 43.88 8.37 -17.59
N LEU A 82 42.59 8.68 -17.48
CA LEU A 82 41.73 9.03 -18.60
C LEU A 82 41.78 10.53 -18.98
N GLY A 83 42.47 11.37 -18.19
CA GLY A 83 42.51 12.83 -18.38
C GLY A 83 41.19 13.55 -18.06
N ILE A 84 40.36 12.96 -17.19
CA ILE A 84 39.08 13.50 -16.74
C ILE A 84 39.30 14.29 -15.43
N GLY A 85 38.88 15.55 -15.39
CA GLY A 85 38.92 16.36 -14.17
C GLY A 85 37.79 16.05 -13.18
N LEU A 86 38.03 16.25 -11.90
CA LEU A 86 37.02 16.15 -10.84
C LEU A 86 36.52 17.55 -10.45
N VAL A 87 35.20 17.73 -10.35
CA VAL A 87 34.56 18.98 -9.95
C VAL A 87 33.75 18.76 -8.66
N PRO A 88 34.39 18.88 -7.48
CA PRO A 88 33.71 18.74 -6.19
C PRO A 88 32.59 19.76 -5.99
N TYR A 89 31.34 19.29 -5.90
CA TYR A 89 30.23 20.11 -5.41
C TYR A 89 30.10 20.00 -3.89
N SER A 90 29.56 21.05 -3.26
CA SER A 90 29.48 21.17 -1.80
C SER A 90 30.80 20.88 -1.06
N PRO A 91 31.96 21.40 -1.52
CA PRO A 91 33.28 21.07 -0.95
C PRO A 91 33.47 21.51 0.51
N LEU A 92 32.58 22.38 1.00
CA LEU A 92 32.53 22.84 2.39
C LEU A 92 31.51 22.07 3.26
N GLY A 93 31.12 20.85 2.85
CA GLY A 93 30.14 20.03 3.59
C GLY A 93 28.79 20.72 3.69
N ARG A 94 28.26 21.19 2.54
CA ARG A 94 27.00 21.97 2.47
C ARG A 94 27.01 23.22 3.36
N GLY A 95 28.17 23.86 3.49
CA GLY A 95 28.35 25.11 4.26
C GLY A 95 28.64 24.90 5.75
N PHE A 96 28.78 23.65 6.20
CA PHE A 96 29.13 23.30 7.57
C PHE A 96 30.47 23.93 7.99
N PHE A 97 31.54 23.70 7.21
CA PHE A 97 32.86 24.27 7.49
C PHE A 97 32.97 25.78 7.25
N GLY A 98 31.99 26.35 6.56
CA GLY A 98 31.88 27.80 6.38
C GLY A 98 31.28 28.52 7.59
N GLY A 99 30.91 27.82 8.66
CA GLY A 99 30.23 28.36 9.85
C GLY A 99 28.81 28.88 9.60
N ARG A 100 28.36 28.92 8.34
CA ARG A 100 27.05 29.44 7.90
C ARG A 100 25.90 28.51 8.27
N ASN A 101 26.15 27.21 8.24
CA ASN A 101 25.16 26.18 8.52
C ASN A 101 25.54 25.38 9.76
N ILE A 102 26.01 26.07 10.81
CA ILE A 102 25.95 25.50 12.15
C ILE A 102 24.45 25.38 12.49
N PRO A 103 23.94 24.22 12.94
CA PRO A 103 22.50 23.96 12.88
C PRO A 103 21.60 24.92 13.69
N GLU A 104 22.16 25.63 14.66
CA GLU A 104 21.51 26.72 15.41
C GLU A 104 21.18 27.95 14.54
N ASN A 105 21.86 28.11 13.40
CA ASN A 105 21.75 29.27 12.49
C ASN A 105 21.08 28.93 11.16
N VAL A 106 20.57 27.70 10.98
CA VAL A 106 19.89 27.29 9.74
C VAL A 106 18.46 27.87 9.74
N PRO A 107 18.07 28.66 8.72
CA PRO A 107 16.71 29.19 8.63
C PRO A 107 15.66 28.08 8.67
N SER A 108 14.53 28.29 9.34
CA SER A 108 13.46 27.27 9.49
C SER A 108 12.91 26.74 8.16
N ASN A 109 12.93 27.55 7.11
CA ASN A 109 12.52 27.19 5.75
C ASN A 109 13.63 26.56 4.88
N SER A 110 14.83 26.35 5.43
CA SER A 110 15.95 25.75 4.70
C SER A 110 15.73 24.26 4.47
N VAL A 111 16.01 23.79 3.24
CA VAL A 111 16.03 22.35 2.92
C VAL A 111 17.04 21.57 3.75
N LEU A 112 18.03 22.25 4.34
CA LEU A 112 19.00 21.64 5.24
C LEU A 112 18.35 21.07 6.51
N ASN A 113 17.20 21.61 6.96
CA ASN A 113 16.46 21.07 8.11
C ASN A 113 15.88 19.67 7.87
N MET A 114 15.81 19.21 6.62
CA MET A 114 15.42 17.83 6.28
C MET A 114 16.64 16.90 6.17
N HIS A 115 17.85 17.45 6.15
CA HIS A 115 19.05 16.68 5.95
C HIS A 115 19.51 16.05 7.28
N PRO A 116 19.86 14.75 7.33
CA PRO A 116 20.23 14.06 8.56
C PRO A 116 21.33 14.77 9.36
N TRP A 117 22.24 15.44 8.66
CA TRP A 117 23.34 16.20 9.28
C TRP A 117 22.89 17.38 10.14
N PHE A 118 21.72 17.96 9.90
CA PHE A 118 21.24 19.15 10.62
C PHE A 118 20.11 18.81 11.58
N GLN A 119 19.84 17.52 11.81
CA GLN A 119 18.88 17.06 12.82
C GLN A 119 19.44 17.24 14.24
N GLN A 120 18.57 17.62 15.17
CA GLN A 120 18.94 17.95 16.55
C GLN A 120 19.72 16.84 17.27
N GLN A 121 19.38 15.57 16.99
CA GLN A 121 20.04 14.40 17.57
C GLN A 121 21.52 14.24 17.21
N ASN A 122 21.99 14.86 16.12
CA ASN A 122 23.37 14.69 15.63
C ASN A 122 24.28 15.89 15.93
N LEU A 123 23.73 16.97 16.51
CA LEU A 123 24.42 18.26 16.66
C LEU A 123 25.68 18.19 17.52
N ALA A 124 25.58 17.61 18.71
CA ALA A 124 26.69 17.54 19.65
C ALA A 124 27.91 16.84 19.04
N LYS A 125 27.66 15.78 18.25
CA LYS A 125 28.68 15.01 17.55
C LYS A 125 29.37 15.84 16.47
N TYR A 126 28.61 16.53 15.63
CA TYR A 126 29.18 17.32 14.54
C TYR A 126 29.89 18.57 15.02
N MET A 127 29.43 19.19 16.11
CA MET A 127 30.15 20.29 16.73
C MET A 127 31.52 19.85 17.28
N SER A 128 31.64 18.61 17.77
CA SER A 128 32.94 18.03 18.14
C SER A 128 33.88 17.92 16.93
N ILE A 129 33.39 17.42 15.80
CA ILE A 129 34.15 17.32 14.54
C ILE A 129 34.55 18.72 14.04
N TYR A 130 33.63 19.69 14.05
CA TYR A 130 33.92 21.07 13.68
C TYR A 130 35.04 21.66 14.55
N ALA A 131 34.99 21.45 15.87
CA ALA A 131 36.00 21.96 16.79
C ALA A 131 37.39 21.34 16.53
N GLN A 132 37.46 20.05 16.17
CA GLN A 132 38.71 19.41 15.77
C GLN A 132 39.29 20.04 14.50
N VAL A 133 38.47 20.22 13.46
CA VAL A 133 38.88 20.88 12.21
C VAL A 133 39.26 22.35 12.46
N GLU A 134 38.59 23.05 13.38
CA GLU A 134 38.92 24.41 13.76
C GLU A 134 40.30 24.51 14.43
N ASN A 135 40.65 23.56 15.29
CA ASN A 135 41.97 23.51 15.92
C ASN A 135 43.07 23.24 14.89
N LEU A 136 42.83 22.35 13.93
CA LEU A 136 43.73 22.14 12.80
C LEU A 136 43.85 23.39 11.93
N ALA A 137 42.75 24.11 11.70
CA ALA A 137 42.79 25.32 10.89
C ALA A 137 43.67 26.40 11.55
N LYS A 138 43.57 26.54 12.89
CA LYS A 138 44.45 27.40 13.69
C LYS A 138 45.92 26.98 13.57
N LYS A 139 46.23 25.68 13.64
CA LYS A 139 47.60 25.14 13.43
C LYS A 139 48.18 25.57 12.08
N HIS A 140 47.35 25.64 11.04
CA HIS A 140 47.75 26.07 9.69
C HIS A 140 47.53 27.58 9.41
N GLY A 141 47.16 28.37 10.42
CA GLY A 141 46.96 29.82 10.27
C GLY A 141 45.82 30.20 9.32
N CYS A 142 44.80 29.35 9.18
CA CYS A 142 43.68 29.54 8.25
C CYS A 142 42.33 29.30 8.94
N THR A 143 41.23 29.54 8.22
CA THR A 143 39.86 29.25 8.70
C THR A 143 39.48 27.78 8.42
N PRO A 144 38.47 27.22 9.10
CA PRO A 144 37.99 25.86 8.81
C PRO A 144 37.55 25.68 7.34
N ALA A 145 36.92 26.69 6.76
CA ALA A 145 36.55 26.71 5.35
C ALA A 145 37.79 26.65 4.45
N GLN A 146 38.83 27.41 4.81
CA GLN A 146 40.08 27.42 4.05
C GLN A 146 40.81 26.10 4.16
N LEU A 147 40.87 25.50 5.36
CA LEU A 147 41.46 24.19 5.57
C LEU A 147 40.72 23.10 4.78
N ALA A 148 39.39 23.10 4.80
CA ALA A 148 38.58 22.13 4.07
C ALA A 148 38.78 22.25 2.54
N LEU A 149 38.83 23.47 2.00
CA LEU A 149 39.11 23.69 0.58
C LEU A 149 40.56 23.34 0.22
N ALA A 150 41.52 23.71 1.06
CA ALA A 150 42.93 23.36 0.87
C ALA A 150 43.09 21.83 0.82
N TRP A 151 42.42 21.12 1.73
CA TRP A 151 42.41 19.65 1.73
C TRP A 151 41.89 19.08 0.41
N VAL A 152 40.75 19.60 -0.11
CA VAL A 152 40.19 19.14 -1.40
C VAL A 152 41.14 19.44 -2.57
N LEU A 153 41.76 20.62 -2.60
CA LEU A 153 42.71 21.01 -3.64
C LEU A 153 43.99 20.15 -3.65
N HIS A 154 44.43 19.67 -2.48
CA HIS A 154 45.59 18.79 -2.36
C HIS A 154 45.32 17.35 -2.79
N GLN A 155 44.06 16.97 -3.04
CA GLN A 155 43.75 15.62 -3.50
C GLN A 155 44.28 15.37 -4.93
N GLY A 156 44.55 16.41 -5.74
CA GLY A 156 45.14 16.30 -7.07
C GLY A 156 45.06 17.59 -7.91
N GLN A 157 45.93 17.72 -8.92
CA GLN A 157 45.97 18.88 -9.85
C GLN A 157 44.77 18.93 -10.80
N ASP A 158 44.06 17.82 -10.92
CA ASP A 158 42.88 17.59 -11.75
C ASP A 158 41.56 17.95 -11.06
N ILE A 159 41.63 18.58 -9.86
CA ILE A 159 40.47 18.82 -9.00
C ILE A 159 40.14 20.30 -8.94
N VAL A 160 38.89 20.63 -9.29
CA VAL A 160 38.38 22.01 -9.36
C VAL A 160 37.11 22.13 -8.51
N PRO A 161 37.23 22.41 -7.19
CA PRO A 161 36.06 22.55 -6.32
C PRO A 161 35.24 23.79 -6.67
N ILE A 162 33.92 23.71 -6.51
CA ILE A 162 32.98 24.79 -6.83
C ILE A 162 32.24 25.32 -5.57
N PRO A 163 32.94 25.96 -4.61
CA PRO A 163 32.29 26.53 -3.43
C PRO A 163 31.43 27.75 -3.81
N GLY A 164 30.13 27.68 -3.53
CA GLY A 164 29.20 28.80 -3.74
C GLY A 164 29.22 29.85 -2.61
N THR A 165 29.12 31.13 -2.99
CA THR A 165 28.97 32.26 -2.06
C THR A 165 28.21 33.43 -2.68
N THR A 166 27.57 34.25 -1.85
CA THR A 166 26.88 35.49 -2.25
C THR A 166 27.61 36.76 -1.78
N LYS A 167 28.74 36.62 -1.07
CA LYS A 167 29.51 37.73 -0.48
C LYS A 167 30.93 37.75 -1.03
N ILE A 168 31.44 38.93 -1.38
CA ILE A 168 32.80 39.16 -1.90
C ILE A 168 33.85 38.67 -0.90
N LYS A 169 33.74 39.03 0.39
CA LYS A 169 34.69 38.56 1.42
C LYS A 169 34.80 37.03 1.45
N SER A 170 33.67 36.33 1.33
CA SER A 170 33.66 34.87 1.30
C SER A 170 34.15 34.28 -0.02
N LEU A 171 34.18 35.05 -1.11
CA LEU A 171 34.86 34.67 -2.34
C LEU A 171 36.38 34.75 -2.13
N ASP A 172 36.88 35.80 -1.49
CA ASP A 172 38.30 35.91 -1.13
C ASP A 172 38.72 34.77 -0.19
N ASP A 173 37.89 34.44 0.81
CA ASP A 173 38.09 33.29 1.70
C ASP A 173 38.14 31.95 0.94
N ASN A 174 37.46 31.83 -0.20
CA ASN A 174 37.49 30.64 -1.06
C ASN A 174 38.73 30.59 -1.99
N ILE A 175 39.42 31.73 -2.20
CA ILE A 175 40.62 31.85 -3.05
C ILE A 175 41.90 31.59 -2.23
N ASP A 176 41.95 32.09 -1.00
CA ASP A 176 43.07 31.92 -0.07
C ASP A 176 43.54 30.47 0.22
N PRO A 177 42.71 29.41 0.11
CA PRO A 177 43.15 28.03 0.28
C PRO A 177 44.28 27.63 -0.67
N LEU A 178 44.41 28.29 -1.82
CA LEU A 178 45.52 28.10 -2.77
C LEU A 178 46.90 28.44 -2.18
N LYS A 179 46.94 29.20 -1.08
CA LYS A 179 48.17 29.60 -0.38
C LYS A 179 48.54 28.63 0.75
N VAL A 180 47.60 27.80 1.20
CA VAL A 180 47.81 26.83 2.27
C VAL A 180 48.59 25.66 1.70
N LYS A 181 49.68 25.25 2.36
CA LYS A 181 50.46 24.07 2.00
C LYS A 181 50.26 23.01 3.06
N LEU A 182 49.82 21.82 2.65
CA LEU A 182 49.58 20.68 3.53
C LEU A 182 50.57 19.56 3.17
N THR A 183 51.19 18.92 4.17
CA THR A 183 51.95 17.69 3.96
C THR A 183 51.04 16.46 3.92
N GLU A 184 51.57 15.31 3.53
CA GLU A 184 50.82 14.03 3.57
C GLU A 184 50.32 13.71 4.99
N GLU A 185 51.12 14.03 6.02
CA GLU A 185 50.73 13.89 7.41
C GLU A 185 49.58 14.83 7.78
N ASP A 186 49.61 16.08 7.32
CA ASP A 186 48.51 17.03 7.55
C ASP A 186 47.22 16.57 6.85
N LEU A 187 47.32 16.07 5.61
CA LEU A 187 46.16 15.52 4.88
C LEU A 187 45.54 14.34 5.62
N LYS A 188 46.38 13.47 6.19
CA LYS A 188 45.94 12.35 7.02
C LYS A 188 45.29 12.85 8.31
N GLU A 189 45.91 13.79 9.02
CA GLU A 189 45.40 14.35 10.28
C GLU A 189 44.03 15.04 10.09
N ILE A 190 43.88 15.81 9.01
CA ILE A 190 42.61 16.45 8.62
C ILE A 190 41.53 15.41 8.29
N SER A 191 41.90 14.31 7.63
CA SER A 191 40.96 13.22 7.31
C SER A 191 40.54 12.47 8.58
N ASP A 192 41.47 12.21 9.49
CA ASP A 192 41.23 11.50 10.75
C ASP A 192 40.37 12.33 11.72
N ALA A 193 40.43 13.66 11.63
CA ALA A 193 39.57 14.58 12.38
C ALA A 193 38.08 14.51 11.95
N VAL A 194 37.76 13.83 10.85
CA VAL A 194 36.38 13.55 10.44
C VAL A 194 36.20 12.02 10.33
N PRO A 195 36.05 11.32 11.48
CA PRO A 195 36.01 9.87 11.48
C PRO A 195 34.81 9.33 10.70
N ARG A 196 35.09 8.36 9.83
CA ARG A 196 34.13 7.76 8.90
C ARG A 196 32.93 7.08 9.56
N ASP A 197 33.08 6.51 10.75
CA ASP A 197 31.95 5.86 11.45
C ASP A 197 31.10 6.89 12.22
N GLU A 198 31.51 8.15 12.21
CA GLU A 198 30.93 9.21 13.01
C GLU A 198 29.96 10.12 12.26
N VAL A 199 30.07 10.23 10.94
CA VAL A 199 29.13 11.02 10.12
C VAL A 199 27.94 10.14 9.71
N VAL A 200 26.71 10.64 9.92
CA VAL A 200 25.50 9.89 9.55
C VAL A 200 25.37 9.90 8.03
N ASP A 201 25.05 8.75 7.46
CA ASP A 201 24.85 8.63 6.03
C ASP A 201 23.65 9.48 5.58
N ALA A 202 23.82 10.23 4.50
CA ALA A 202 22.80 11.09 3.92
C ALA A 202 21.76 10.31 3.09
N GLN A 203 21.81 8.96 3.09
CA GLN A 203 20.92 7.98 2.42
C GLN A 203 19.39 8.17 2.61
N THR A 204 18.96 9.25 3.27
CA THR A 204 17.56 9.60 3.50
C THR A 204 17.22 11.02 3.03
N PHE A 205 18.07 11.64 2.22
CA PHE A 205 17.79 12.99 1.72
C PHE A 205 16.95 12.93 0.43
N ASN A 206 15.67 13.28 0.56
CA ASN A 206 14.76 13.64 -0.54
C ASN A 206 14.46 12.57 -1.62
N GLY A 207 14.77 11.29 -1.41
CA GLY A 207 14.45 10.23 -2.38
C GLY A 207 15.24 10.30 -3.70
N ILE A 208 16.33 11.06 -3.70
CA ILE A 208 17.24 11.19 -4.84
C ILE A 208 18.44 10.23 -4.76
N ASP A 209 18.52 9.40 -3.70
CA ASP A 209 19.65 8.49 -3.45
C ASP A 209 19.89 7.51 -4.62
N GLN A 210 18.83 7.10 -5.32
CA GLN A 210 18.92 6.28 -6.54
C GLN A 210 19.68 6.94 -7.69
N TYR A 211 19.94 8.25 -7.62
CA TYR A 211 20.67 9.02 -8.62
C TYR A 211 22.11 9.37 -8.18
N ALA A 212 22.56 8.90 -7.01
CA ALA A 212 23.95 9.04 -6.59
C ALA A 212 24.88 8.22 -7.50
N TRP A 213 26.16 8.61 -7.58
CA TRP A 213 27.15 7.96 -8.46
C TRP A 213 27.23 6.43 -8.31
N GLN A 214 26.89 5.89 -7.13
CA GLN A 214 26.84 4.45 -6.86
C GLN A 214 25.78 3.72 -7.69
N PHE A 215 24.67 4.39 -7.99
CA PHE A 215 23.47 3.81 -8.63
C PHE A 215 23.19 4.41 -10.02
N ALA A 216 23.79 5.55 -10.35
CA ALA A 216 23.64 6.24 -11.63
C ALA A 216 24.39 5.54 -12.78
N ASN A 217 23.93 4.34 -13.11
CA ASN A 217 24.42 3.55 -14.22
C ASN A 217 23.50 3.68 -15.44
N THR A 218 24.08 3.84 -16.63
CA THR A 218 23.35 3.95 -17.89
C THR A 218 23.36 2.61 -18.63
N PRO A 219 22.23 2.12 -19.18
CA PRO A 219 22.21 0.82 -19.85
C PRO A 219 23.09 0.80 -21.12
N PRO A 220 23.80 -0.31 -21.44
CA PRO A 220 24.61 -0.43 -22.65
C PRO A 220 23.77 -0.48 -23.94
N LYS A 221 24.32 0.07 -25.03
CA LYS A 221 23.65 0.14 -26.35
C LYS A 221 23.55 -1.26 -26.98
N GLY A 222 22.36 -1.64 -27.47
CA GLY A 222 22.11 -2.94 -28.12
C GLY A 222 21.62 -4.04 -27.17
N LYS A 223 21.50 -3.74 -25.89
CA LYS A 223 20.69 -4.50 -24.94
C LYS A 223 19.47 -3.63 -24.61
N GLU A 224 18.28 -4.01 -25.06
CA GLU A 224 17.04 -3.48 -24.48
C GLU A 224 17.16 -3.53 -22.96
N LYS A 225 16.83 -2.42 -22.28
CA LYS A 225 16.90 -2.22 -20.81
C LYS A 225 17.25 -3.49 -20.02
N VAL A 226 18.55 -3.80 -19.89
CA VAL A 226 18.98 -4.85 -18.97
C VAL A 226 18.99 -4.23 -17.59
N LYS A 227 17.88 -4.45 -16.89
CA LYS A 227 17.75 -4.35 -15.44
C LYS A 227 18.90 -5.15 -14.81
N MET A 228 19.74 -4.48 -14.01
CA MET A 228 20.82 -5.10 -13.22
C MET A 228 20.59 -4.78 -11.74
N ALA A 229 19.57 -5.37 -11.15
CA ALA A 229 19.85 -6.44 -10.20
C ALA A 229 19.71 -7.74 -11.02
N GLU A 230 20.11 -8.90 -10.52
CA GLU A 230 19.34 -10.09 -10.90
C GLU A 230 17.89 -9.76 -10.53
N GLU A 231 17.11 -9.28 -11.50
CA GLU A 231 15.68 -9.28 -11.35
C GLU A 231 15.35 -10.75 -11.41
N GLU A 232 15.11 -11.32 -10.22
CA GLU A 232 13.96 -12.20 -10.08
C GLU A 232 12.89 -11.67 -11.04
N PRO A 233 12.43 -12.49 -12.00
CA PRO A 233 11.61 -12.05 -13.13
C PRO A 233 10.64 -11.00 -12.65
N GLU A 234 10.70 -9.78 -13.20
CA GLU A 234 9.91 -8.61 -12.74
C GLU A 234 8.54 -9.12 -12.35
N PHE A 235 8.28 -9.13 -11.03
CA PHE A 235 7.15 -9.88 -10.49
C PHE A 235 5.89 -9.33 -11.15
N GLN A 236 5.39 -10.09 -12.12
CA GLN A 236 4.21 -9.75 -12.86
C GLN A 236 3.05 -10.35 -12.10
N ILE A 237 2.10 -9.51 -11.70
CA ILE A 237 0.91 -9.98 -11.00
C ILE A 237 0.21 -10.99 -11.92
N PRO A 238 0.06 -12.26 -11.50
CA PRO A 238 -0.56 -13.27 -12.35
C PRO A 238 -2.00 -12.92 -12.64
N MET A 239 -2.47 -13.27 -13.84
CA MET A 239 -3.89 -13.23 -14.16
C MET A 239 -4.55 -14.54 -13.73
N VAL A 240 -5.79 -14.47 -13.28
CA VAL A 240 -6.62 -15.64 -12.92
C VAL A 240 -8.02 -15.48 -13.46
N LYS A 241 -8.65 -16.62 -13.78
CA LYS A 241 -10.07 -16.67 -14.10
C LYS A 241 -10.87 -16.51 -12.81
N LEU A 242 -11.78 -15.54 -12.78
CA LEU A 242 -12.67 -15.33 -11.65
C LEU A 242 -14.00 -16.04 -11.92
N GLY A 243 -14.14 -17.23 -11.33
CA GLY A 243 -15.25 -18.15 -11.63
C GLY A 243 -15.09 -18.89 -12.96
N ASN A 244 -16.13 -19.61 -13.38
CA ASN A 244 -16.12 -20.46 -14.57
C ASN A 244 -16.36 -19.71 -15.90
N GLN A 245 -16.56 -18.40 -15.85
CA GLN A 245 -16.70 -17.57 -17.04
C GLN A 245 -15.31 -17.19 -17.59
N ALA A 246 -15.25 -16.77 -18.86
CA ALA A 246 -14.02 -16.27 -19.49
C ALA A 246 -13.63 -14.86 -19.00
N PHE A 247 -13.79 -14.60 -17.70
CA PHE A 247 -13.48 -13.33 -17.05
C PHE A 247 -12.16 -13.45 -16.30
N GLU A 248 -11.14 -12.74 -16.78
CA GLU A 248 -9.78 -12.77 -16.22
C GLU A 248 -9.46 -11.47 -15.49
N VAL A 249 -8.88 -11.60 -14.31
CA VAL A 249 -8.51 -10.49 -13.41
C VAL A 249 -7.09 -10.68 -12.89
N SER A 250 -6.44 -9.61 -12.48
CA SER A 250 -5.19 -9.70 -11.71
C SER A 250 -5.45 -10.45 -10.38
N LYS A 251 -4.58 -11.39 -10.01
CA LYS A 251 -4.73 -12.21 -8.77
C LYS A 251 -4.83 -11.35 -7.51
N LEU A 252 -4.21 -10.17 -7.54
CA LEU A 252 -4.43 -9.12 -6.55
C LEU A 252 -5.24 -8.00 -7.19
N GLY A 253 -6.41 -7.71 -6.63
CA GLY A 253 -7.21 -6.54 -6.97
C GLY A 253 -6.89 -5.34 -6.07
N PHE A 254 -7.40 -4.16 -6.45
CA PHE A 254 -7.27 -2.93 -5.67
C PHE A 254 -8.64 -2.44 -5.20
N GLY A 255 -8.86 -2.42 -3.89
CA GLY A 255 -10.07 -1.87 -3.27
C GLY A 255 -9.98 -0.36 -3.10
N CYS A 256 -10.82 0.38 -3.80
CA CYS A 256 -10.74 1.84 -3.89
C CYS A 256 -11.39 2.59 -2.72
N MET A 257 -12.14 1.91 -1.84
CA MET A 257 -12.94 2.52 -0.76
C MET A 257 -12.17 3.59 0.04
N ASN A 258 -10.93 3.29 0.42
CA ASN A 258 -10.13 4.19 1.28
C ASN A 258 -9.63 5.44 0.57
N LEU A 259 -9.66 5.51 -0.77
CA LEU A 259 -9.31 6.73 -1.51
C LEU A 259 -10.26 7.89 -1.18
N SER A 260 -11.49 7.59 -0.79
CA SER A 260 -12.53 8.56 -0.39
C SER A 260 -12.82 8.57 1.12
N GLY A 261 -11.92 8.02 1.93
CA GLY A 261 -11.86 8.33 3.36
C GLY A 261 -12.80 7.56 4.30
N THR A 262 -12.73 6.22 4.32
CA THR A 262 -13.49 5.39 5.29
C THR A 262 -12.69 5.10 6.56
N TYR A 263 -11.43 4.68 6.47
CA TYR A 263 -10.61 4.46 7.67
C TYR A 263 -9.68 5.64 7.99
N ASN A 264 -9.50 6.54 7.05
CA ASN A 264 -8.64 7.73 7.13
C ASN A 264 -9.35 8.91 6.46
N SER A 265 -8.71 10.09 6.46
CA SER A 265 -9.18 11.21 5.64
C SER A 265 -9.17 10.86 4.14
N PRO A 266 -10.14 11.37 3.35
CA PRO A 266 -10.14 11.19 1.90
C PRO A 266 -8.86 11.78 1.30
N LEU A 267 -8.34 11.13 0.26
CA LEU A 267 -7.20 11.67 -0.48
C LEU A 267 -7.64 12.81 -1.39
N PRO A 268 -6.75 13.80 -1.62
CA PRO A 268 -6.89 14.69 -2.77
C PRO A 268 -7.05 13.87 -4.06
N GLU A 269 -7.82 14.41 -5.00
CA GLU A 269 -8.15 13.72 -6.25
C GLU A 269 -6.91 13.33 -7.07
N GLU A 270 -5.90 14.20 -7.10
CA GLU A 270 -4.64 13.95 -7.82
C GLU A 270 -3.88 12.75 -7.21
N ASP A 271 -3.81 12.67 -5.89
CA ASP A 271 -3.16 11.57 -5.17
C ASP A 271 -3.93 10.25 -5.37
N GLY A 272 -5.25 10.30 -5.26
CA GLY A 272 -6.10 9.13 -5.53
C GLY A 272 -5.92 8.61 -6.96
N THR A 273 -5.86 9.52 -7.93
CA THR A 273 -5.59 9.20 -9.33
C THR A 273 -4.19 8.61 -9.53
N ALA A 274 -3.17 9.17 -8.86
CA ALA A 274 -1.80 8.68 -8.91
C ALA A 274 -1.70 7.25 -8.35
N VAL A 275 -2.42 6.95 -7.26
CA VAL A 275 -2.47 5.60 -6.69
C VAL A 275 -3.09 4.59 -7.66
N ILE A 276 -4.20 4.93 -8.33
CA ILE A 276 -4.83 4.06 -9.33
C ILE A 276 -3.88 3.79 -10.51
N LYS A 277 -3.24 4.84 -11.03
CA LYS A 277 -2.24 4.72 -12.11
C LYS A 277 -1.06 3.86 -11.68
N HIS A 278 -0.60 4.02 -10.45
CA HIS A 278 0.50 3.24 -9.92
C HIS A 278 0.12 1.76 -9.78
N ALA A 279 -1.07 1.46 -9.22
CA ALA A 279 -1.59 0.10 -9.12
C ALA A 279 -1.64 -0.58 -10.50
N PHE A 280 -2.15 0.14 -11.52
CA PHE A 280 -2.16 -0.35 -12.89
C PHE A 280 -0.75 -0.60 -13.45
N SER A 281 0.19 0.33 -13.20
CA SER A 281 1.59 0.17 -13.62
C SER A 281 2.29 -1.05 -13.01
N LYS A 282 1.79 -1.57 -11.88
CA LYS A 282 2.28 -2.77 -11.19
C LYS A 282 1.58 -4.07 -11.65
N GLY A 283 0.68 -3.97 -12.63
CA GLY A 283 -0.06 -5.12 -13.19
C GLY A 283 -1.40 -5.39 -12.50
N ILE A 284 -1.88 -4.51 -11.61
CA ILE A 284 -3.24 -4.65 -11.06
C ILE A 284 -4.23 -4.13 -12.11
N THR A 285 -5.13 -5.00 -12.54
CA THR A 285 -6.16 -4.68 -13.52
C THR A 285 -7.57 -4.72 -12.93
N PHE A 286 -7.76 -5.36 -11.77
CA PHE A 286 -9.05 -5.48 -11.11
C PHE A 286 -9.23 -4.40 -10.03
N PHE A 287 -10.14 -3.44 -10.28
CA PHE A 287 -10.43 -2.32 -9.38
C PHE A 287 -11.84 -2.43 -8.84
N ASP A 288 -11.99 -2.43 -7.51
CA ASP A 288 -13.26 -2.59 -6.81
C ASP A 288 -13.69 -1.28 -6.13
N THR A 289 -14.92 -0.83 -6.40
CA THR A 289 -15.56 0.35 -5.80
C THR A 289 -17.03 0.08 -5.47
N SER A 290 -17.80 1.09 -5.09
CA SER A 290 -19.25 1.04 -4.84
C SER A 290 -19.83 2.44 -4.94
N ASP A 291 -21.09 2.54 -5.34
CA ASP A 291 -21.91 3.75 -5.26
C ASP A 291 -21.96 4.40 -3.86
N MET A 292 -21.85 3.60 -2.80
CA MET A 292 -21.82 4.02 -1.39
C MET A 292 -20.48 4.59 -0.93
N TYR A 293 -19.39 4.41 -1.68
CA TYR A 293 -18.07 4.84 -1.23
C TYR A 293 -17.87 6.36 -1.45
N GLY A 294 -17.54 7.04 -0.34
CA GLY A 294 -17.45 8.50 -0.30
C GLY A 294 -18.84 9.17 -0.38
N SER A 295 -18.89 10.48 -0.17
CA SER A 295 -20.14 11.23 -0.25
C SER A 295 -20.68 11.23 -1.68
N ASN A 296 -21.93 10.80 -1.88
CA ASN A 296 -22.64 10.83 -3.16
C ASN A 296 -21.89 10.14 -4.32
N GLY A 297 -21.23 9.01 -4.05
CA GLY A 297 -20.48 8.26 -5.06
C GLY A 297 -19.17 8.94 -5.50
N ALA A 298 -18.59 9.79 -4.65
CA ALA A 298 -17.31 10.46 -4.92
C ALA A 298 -16.18 9.48 -5.28
N ASN A 299 -16.20 8.23 -4.76
CA ASN A 299 -15.21 7.23 -5.12
C ASN A 299 -15.31 6.80 -6.59
N GLU A 300 -16.52 6.55 -7.09
CA GLU A 300 -16.75 6.24 -8.50
C GLU A 300 -16.35 7.42 -9.40
N ILE A 301 -16.62 8.65 -8.99
CA ILE A 301 -16.21 9.85 -9.73
C ILE A 301 -14.67 9.94 -9.81
N LEU A 302 -13.97 9.72 -8.69
CA LEU A 302 -12.50 9.70 -8.65
C LEU A 302 -11.92 8.64 -9.59
N ILE A 303 -12.49 7.43 -9.57
CA ILE A 303 -12.05 6.33 -10.43
C ILE A 303 -12.32 6.65 -11.89
N GLY A 304 -13.51 7.16 -12.23
CA GLY A 304 -13.84 7.57 -13.59
C GLY A 304 -12.85 8.57 -14.16
N LYS A 305 -12.43 9.56 -13.36
CA LYS A 305 -11.37 10.50 -13.74
C LYS A 305 -10.03 9.82 -13.96
N ALA A 306 -9.64 8.87 -13.11
CA ALA A 306 -8.40 8.12 -13.27
C ALA A 306 -8.41 7.24 -14.54
N LEU A 307 -9.55 6.62 -14.86
CA LEU A 307 -9.72 5.75 -16.03
C LEU A 307 -9.57 6.48 -17.36
N LYS A 308 -9.84 7.79 -17.43
CA LYS A 308 -9.58 8.60 -18.65
C LYS A 308 -8.13 8.61 -19.09
N HIS A 309 -7.21 8.24 -18.19
CA HIS A 309 -5.78 8.20 -18.43
C HIS A 309 -5.22 6.77 -18.57
N LEU A 310 -6.09 5.76 -18.57
CA LEU A 310 -5.71 4.36 -18.61
C LEU A 310 -6.45 3.63 -19.73
N PRO A 311 -5.88 2.55 -20.28
CA PRO A 311 -6.56 1.73 -21.27
C PRO A 311 -7.74 0.99 -20.63
N ARG A 312 -8.96 1.53 -20.77
CA ARG A 312 -10.19 1.01 -20.15
C ARG A 312 -10.44 -0.46 -20.46
N GLU A 313 -10.10 -0.91 -21.66
CA GLU A 313 -10.26 -2.28 -22.14
C GLU A 313 -9.35 -3.30 -21.42
N LYS A 314 -8.27 -2.83 -20.78
CA LYS A 314 -7.36 -3.67 -19.98
C LYS A 314 -7.72 -3.70 -18.50
N ILE A 315 -8.74 -2.96 -18.09
CA ILE A 315 -9.17 -2.83 -16.70
C ILE A 315 -10.46 -3.59 -16.50
N GLN A 316 -10.51 -4.40 -15.44
CA GLN A 316 -11.73 -5.03 -14.94
C GLN A 316 -12.28 -4.16 -13.82
N LEU A 317 -13.33 -3.40 -14.12
CA LEU A 317 -13.95 -2.49 -13.17
C LEU A 317 -15.12 -3.17 -12.47
N ALA A 318 -15.01 -3.30 -11.15
CA ALA A 318 -16.08 -3.77 -10.27
C ALA A 318 -16.72 -2.61 -9.51
N THR A 319 -18.05 -2.52 -9.55
CA THR A 319 -18.81 -1.64 -8.64
C THR A 319 -20.07 -2.33 -8.14
N LYS A 320 -20.81 -1.70 -7.22
CA LYS A 320 -21.90 -2.31 -6.47
C LYS A 320 -23.08 -1.37 -6.31
N PHE A 321 -24.23 -1.96 -6.02
CA PHE A 321 -25.45 -1.26 -5.63
C PHE A 321 -26.14 -1.94 -4.45
N GLY A 322 -27.18 -1.30 -3.93
CA GLY A 322 -28.16 -1.93 -3.06
C GLY A 322 -28.22 -1.32 -1.68
N ILE A 323 -27.19 -0.60 -1.24
CA ILE A 323 -27.22 0.17 0.00
C ILE A 323 -27.77 1.56 -0.31
N LYS A 324 -28.98 1.86 0.16
CA LYS A 324 -29.65 3.15 -0.05
C LYS A 324 -29.27 4.19 1.00
N GLU A 325 -29.06 3.74 2.22
CA GLU A 325 -28.74 4.61 3.35
C GLU A 325 -27.87 3.85 4.34
N TRP A 326 -26.78 4.47 4.79
CA TRP A 326 -25.92 3.92 5.82
C TRP A 326 -25.42 5.00 6.77
N HIS A 327 -25.86 4.91 8.01
CA HIS A 327 -25.29 5.62 9.16
C HIS A 327 -25.52 4.76 10.39
N PRO A 328 -24.49 4.22 11.06
CA PRO A 328 -24.71 3.34 12.20
C PRO A 328 -25.64 3.99 13.25
N PRO A 329 -26.72 3.31 13.69
CA PRO A 329 -27.03 1.89 13.45
C PRO A 329 -27.93 1.60 12.23
N LEU A 330 -28.39 2.61 11.47
CA LEU A 330 -29.26 2.43 10.32
C LEU A 330 -28.51 1.92 9.08
N LEU A 331 -29.01 0.83 8.52
CA LEU A 331 -28.69 0.36 7.17
C LEU A 331 -30.00 0.08 6.44
N ARG A 332 -30.23 0.76 5.31
CA ARG A 332 -31.36 0.48 4.41
C ARG A 332 -30.83 -0.11 3.11
N VAL A 333 -31.39 -1.25 2.75
CA VAL A 333 -31.04 -2.01 1.54
C VAL A 333 -32.26 -2.05 0.64
N ASP A 334 -32.06 -1.90 -0.65
CA ASP A 334 -33.08 -1.98 -1.69
C ASP A 334 -32.49 -2.75 -2.86
N SER A 335 -33.12 -3.86 -3.25
CA SER A 335 -32.70 -4.63 -4.44
C SER A 335 -33.85 -4.87 -5.40
N SER A 336 -34.85 -4.00 -5.36
CA SER A 336 -35.93 -3.97 -6.35
C SER A 336 -35.38 -3.77 -7.77
N PRO A 337 -36.01 -4.36 -8.80
CA PRO A 337 -35.62 -4.15 -10.19
C PRO A 337 -35.45 -2.67 -10.58
N GLU A 338 -36.35 -1.80 -10.11
CA GLU A 338 -36.31 -0.37 -10.40
C GLU A 338 -35.05 0.27 -9.79
N TYR A 339 -34.69 -0.10 -8.56
CA TYR A 339 -33.50 0.42 -7.90
C TYR A 339 -32.22 -0.11 -8.56
N VAL A 340 -32.15 -1.43 -8.84
CA VAL A 340 -31.03 -2.06 -9.58
C VAL A 340 -30.73 -1.26 -10.86
N ARG A 341 -31.76 -1.01 -11.66
CA ARG A 341 -31.65 -0.26 -12.92
C ARG A 341 -31.10 1.14 -12.69
N SER A 342 -31.77 1.91 -11.82
CA SER A 342 -31.41 3.31 -11.58
C SER A 342 -29.99 3.48 -11.03
N SER A 343 -29.56 2.58 -10.14
CA SER A 343 -28.20 2.57 -9.60
C SER A 343 -27.16 2.24 -10.65
N CYS A 344 -27.45 1.32 -11.59
CA CYS A 344 -26.53 0.98 -12.66
C CYS A 344 -26.29 2.17 -13.60
N GLU A 345 -27.36 2.83 -14.05
CA GLU A 345 -27.23 4.05 -14.88
C GLU A 345 -26.46 5.16 -14.15
N ALA A 346 -26.71 5.33 -12.86
CA ALA A 346 -26.04 6.34 -12.06
C ALA A 346 -24.54 6.04 -11.88
N SER A 347 -24.17 4.77 -11.67
CA SER A 347 -22.77 4.32 -11.62
C SER A 347 -22.07 4.53 -12.96
N LEU A 348 -22.67 4.12 -14.09
CA LEU A 348 -22.12 4.35 -15.43
C LEU A 348 -21.83 5.84 -15.67
N LYS A 349 -22.76 6.71 -15.27
CA LYS A 349 -22.59 8.17 -15.37
C LYS A 349 -21.49 8.72 -14.47
N ARG A 350 -21.38 8.28 -13.21
CA ARG A 350 -20.33 8.74 -12.28
C ARG A 350 -18.95 8.27 -12.70
N LEU A 351 -18.85 7.03 -13.17
CA LEU A 351 -17.62 6.43 -13.68
C LEU A 351 -17.25 6.96 -15.07
N ASP A 352 -18.19 7.55 -15.79
CA ASP A 352 -18.03 8.03 -17.18
C ASP A 352 -17.54 6.90 -18.11
N VAL A 353 -18.22 5.75 -18.06
CA VAL A 353 -17.94 4.55 -18.85
C VAL A 353 -19.20 4.00 -19.49
N GLU A 354 -19.04 3.32 -20.63
CA GLU A 354 -20.15 2.70 -21.35
C GLU A 354 -20.60 1.35 -20.75
N TYR A 355 -19.71 0.67 -20.03
CA TYR A 355 -19.99 -0.62 -19.40
C TYR A 355 -19.21 -0.81 -18.09
N ILE A 356 -19.75 -1.65 -17.21
CA ILE A 356 -19.12 -2.15 -15.99
C ILE A 356 -18.75 -3.63 -16.20
N ASP A 357 -17.55 -4.04 -15.81
CA ASP A 357 -17.13 -5.44 -16.00
C ASP A 357 -17.86 -6.36 -15.01
N LEU A 358 -17.89 -6.00 -13.73
CA LEU A 358 -18.53 -6.81 -12.69
C LEU A 358 -19.41 -5.95 -11.79
N TYR A 359 -20.70 -6.26 -11.72
CA TYR A 359 -21.66 -5.50 -10.94
C TYR A 359 -22.24 -6.33 -9.80
N TYR A 360 -22.06 -5.87 -8.56
CA TYR A 360 -22.45 -6.59 -7.36
C TYR A 360 -23.75 -6.07 -6.76
N GLN A 361 -24.61 -6.97 -6.30
CA GLN A 361 -25.50 -6.66 -5.17
C GLN A 361 -24.65 -6.57 -3.90
N HIS A 362 -24.48 -5.36 -3.35
CA HIS A 362 -23.56 -5.07 -2.24
C HIS A 362 -24.02 -5.69 -0.91
N ARG A 363 -25.33 -5.63 -0.65
CA ARG A 363 -26.00 -6.27 0.48
C ARG A 363 -27.30 -6.88 0.00
N VAL A 364 -27.65 -8.04 0.54
CA VAL A 364 -28.90 -8.72 0.21
C VAL A 364 -30.07 -8.00 0.86
N ASP A 365 -31.03 -7.60 0.05
CA ASP A 365 -32.34 -7.14 0.49
C ASP A 365 -33.20 -8.35 0.89
N THR A 366 -33.55 -8.45 2.17
CA THR A 366 -34.35 -9.56 2.71
C THR A 366 -35.85 -9.42 2.44
N THR A 367 -36.27 -8.41 1.68
CA THR A 367 -37.66 -8.16 1.32
C THR A 367 -37.97 -8.40 -0.17
N THR A 368 -36.94 -8.39 -1.02
CA THR A 368 -37.05 -8.64 -2.46
C THR A 368 -36.59 -10.07 -2.77
N PRO A 369 -37.40 -10.91 -3.46
CA PRO A 369 -36.92 -12.21 -3.95
C PRO A 369 -35.70 -12.05 -4.85
N ILE A 370 -34.65 -12.83 -4.59
CA ILE A 370 -33.39 -12.73 -5.35
C ILE A 370 -33.59 -12.96 -6.86
N GLU A 371 -34.58 -13.76 -7.25
CA GLU A 371 -34.90 -14.02 -8.64
C GLU A 371 -35.36 -12.77 -9.40
N ASP A 372 -36.02 -11.84 -8.70
CA ASP A 372 -36.49 -10.58 -9.29
C ASP A 372 -35.30 -9.61 -9.46
N THR A 373 -34.41 -9.50 -8.46
CA THR A 373 -33.13 -8.76 -8.58
C THR A 373 -32.27 -9.30 -9.72
N MET A 374 -32.09 -10.63 -9.79
CA MET A 374 -31.30 -11.28 -10.84
C MET A 374 -31.95 -11.17 -12.22
N GLY A 375 -33.28 -11.13 -12.29
CA GLY A 375 -34.01 -10.89 -13.53
C GLY A 375 -33.64 -9.55 -14.16
N GLU A 376 -33.51 -8.49 -13.35
CA GLU A 376 -33.09 -7.18 -13.85
C GLU A 376 -31.61 -7.11 -14.20
N LEU A 377 -30.74 -7.69 -13.37
CA LEU A 377 -29.31 -7.78 -13.67
C LEU A 377 -29.04 -8.54 -14.97
N LYS A 378 -29.81 -9.60 -15.25
CA LYS A 378 -29.73 -10.34 -16.52
C LYS A 378 -30.08 -9.46 -17.73
N LYS A 379 -31.05 -8.54 -17.62
CA LYS A 379 -31.36 -7.58 -18.69
C LYS A 379 -30.20 -6.60 -18.90
N LEU A 380 -29.62 -6.08 -17.82
CA LEU A 380 -28.44 -5.21 -17.90
C LEU A 380 -27.25 -5.88 -18.59
N VAL A 381 -27.06 -7.19 -18.39
CA VAL A 381 -26.08 -8.00 -19.14
C VAL A 381 -26.43 -8.06 -20.63
N GLN A 382 -27.68 -8.34 -20.97
CA GLN A 382 -28.15 -8.42 -22.36
C GLN A 382 -28.03 -7.09 -23.11
N GLU A 383 -28.19 -5.98 -22.40
CA GLU A 383 -28.02 -4.62 -22.93
C GLU A 383 -26.55 -4.18 -23.03
N GLY A 384 -25.60 -4.98 -22.52
CA GLY A 384 -24.17 -4.68 -22.52
C GLY A 384 -23.73 -3.62 -21.50
N LYS A 385 -24.62 -3.19 -20.60
CA LYS A 385 -24.32 -2.21 -19.54
C LYS A 385 -23.43 -2.78 -18.46
N ILE A 386 -23.59 -4.07 -18.16
CA ILE A 386 -22.72 -4.84 -17.28
C ILE A 386 -22.27 -6.12 -18.00
N ARG A 387 -21.09 -6.66 -17.70
CA ARG A 387 -20.63 -7.93 -18.31
C ARG A 387 -20.88 -9.13 -17.41
N HIS A 388 -20.66 -8.96 -16.11
CA HIS A 388 -20.69 -10.02 -15.11
C HIS A 388 -21.49 -9.59 -13.87
N ILE A 389 -22.10 -10.58 -13.20
CA ILE A 389 -22.89 -10.36 -11.98
C ILE A 389 -22.15 -10.96 -10.78
N GLY A 390 -22.08 -10.20 -9.69
CA GLY A 390 -21.57 -10.67 -8.42
C GLY A 390 -22.57 -10.48 -7.27
N LEU A 391 -22.34 -11.18 -6.17
CA LEU A 391 -23.07 -10.99 -4.90
C LEU A 391 -22.07 -10.65 -3.80
N SER A 392 -22.52 -9.92 -2.79
CA SER A 392 -21.71 -9.62 -1.60
C SER A 392 -22.52 -9.94 -0.34
N GLU A 393 -21.88 -10.61 0.63
CA GLU A 393 -22.49 -10.97 1.91
C GLU A 393 -23.82 -11.75 1.76
N ALA A 394 -23.91 -12.65 0.77
CA ALA A 394 -25.09 -13.47 0.49
C ALA A 394 -25.06 -14.86 1.16
N SER A 395 -26.22 -15.34 1.60
CA SER A 395 -26.35 -16.69 2.17
C SER A 395 -26.21 -17.80 1.11
N PRO A 396 -25.96 -19.06 1.52
CA PRO A 396 -25.94 -20.20 0.59
C PRO A 396 -27.22 -20.35 -0.24
N ASP A 397 -28.39 -20.15 0.39
CA ASP A 397 -29.69 -20.21 -0.29
C ASP A 397 -29.80 -19.14 -1.37
N THR A 398 -29.50 -17.89 -1.01
CA THR A 398 -29.51 -16.75 -1.94
C THR A 398 -28.55 -16.99 -3.11
N ILE A 399 -27.33 -17.49 -2.86
CA ILE A 399 -26.35 -17.81 -3.91
C ILE A 399 -26.90 -18.87 -4.88
N ARG A 400 -27.41 -20.00 -4.38
CA ARG A 400 -27.94 -21.08 -5.23
C ARG A 400 -29.09 -20.60 -6.10
N ARG A 401 -30.04 -19.87 -5.50
CA ARG A 401 -31.22 -19.34 -6.22
C ARG A 401 -30.85 -18.27 -7.23
N ALA A 402 -29.92 -17.38 -6.90
CA ALA A 402 -29.43 -16.37 -7.84
C ALA A 402 -28.75 -17.01 -9.05
N HIS A 403 -27.85 -17.97 -8.80
CA HIS A 403 -27.08 -18.66 -9.83
C HIS A 403 -27.96 -19.46 -10.80
N ALA A 404 -29.10 -19.96 -10.33
CA ALA A 404 -30.08 -20.63 -11.18
C ALA A 404 -30.76 -19.70 -12.20
N VAL A 405 -30.82 -18.39 -11.96
CA VAL A 405 -31.43 -17.40 -12.87
C VAL A 405 -30.43 -16.89 -13.92
N HIS A 406 -29.22 -16.56 -13.46
CA HIS A 406 -28.08 -16.18 -14.29
C HIS A 406 -26.78 -16.53 -13.56
N PRO A 407 -25.72 -17.01 -14.25
CA PRO A 407 -24.52 -17.46 -13.56
C PRO A 407 -23.84 -16.31 -12.80
N ILE A 408 -23.64 -16.52 -11.49
CA ILE A 408 -22.86 -15.62 -10.64
C ILE A 408 -21.38 -15.82 -10.93
N THR A 409 -20.67 -14.73 -11.20
CA THR A 409 -19.23 -14.74 -11.49
C THR A 409 -18.41 -14.76 -10.21
N ALA A 410 -18.79 -13.95 -9.22
CA ALA A 410 -18.06 -13.83 -7.98
C ALA A 410 -18.95 -13.56 -6.76
N VAL A 411 -18.55 -14.09 -5.62
CA VAL A 411 -19.09 -13.75 -4.30
C VAL A 411 -18.01 -13.02 -3.51
N GLN A 412 -18.30 -11.79 -3.08
CA GLN A 412 -17.42 -10.97 -2.23
C GLN A 412 -17.79 -11.16 -0.75
N MET A 413 -16.82 -11.52 0.09
CA MET A 413 -17.03 -11.87 1.50
C MET A 413 -15.89 -11.35 2.38
N GLU A 414 -16.18 -11.03 3.65
CA GLU A 414 -15.10 -10.80 4.62
C GLU A 414 -14.36 -12.11 4.86
N TYR A 415 -13.05 -12.12 4.60
CA TYR A 415 -12.24 -13.31 4.83
C TYR A 415 -10.78 -12.93 5.07
N SER A 416 -10.24 -13.41 6.19
CA SER A 416 -8.87 -13.13 6.67
C SER A 416 -8.51 -14.07 7.81
N LEU A 417 -7.27 -14.02 8.32
CA LEU A 417 -6.82 -14.88 9.42
C LEU A 417 -7.78 -14.93 10.63
N TRP A 418 -8.38 -13.80 10.97
CA TRP A 418 -9.31 -13.65 12.12
C TRP A 418 -10.81 -13.56 11.73
N VAL A 419 -11.16 -13.84 10.46
CA VAL A 419 -12.56 -13.98 9.98
C VAL A 419 -12.61 -15.14 8.98
N ARG A 420 -13.06 -16.30 9.45
CA ARG A 420 -12.99 -17.58 8.70
C ARG A 420 -14.31 -18.35 8.67
N ASP A 421 -15.40 -17.72 9.08
CA ASP A 421 -16.71 -18.36 9.21
C ASP A 421 -17.34 -18.80 7.87
N ILE A 422 -16.75 -18.42 6.73
CA ILE A 422 -17.21 -18.81 5.39
C ILE A 422 -16.62 -20.15 4.90
N GLU A 423 -15.62 -20.71 5.59
CA GLU A 423 -14.87 -21.90 5.15
C GLU A 423 -15.73 -23.17 5.09
N GLU A 424 -16.73 -23.31 5.97
CA GLU A 424 -17.55 -24.52 6.08
C GLU A 424 -18.65 -24.60 5.01
N GLU A 425 -19.23 -23.47 4.61
CA GLU A 425 -20.43 -23.45 3.77
C GLU A 425 -20.24 -22.69 2.46
N ILE A 426 -19.75 -21.44 2.52
CA ILE A 426 -19.69 -20.56 1.34
C ILE A 426 -18.55 -20.96 0.40
N ILE A 427 -17.35 -21.25 0.91
CA ILE A 427 -16.22 -21.65 0.07
C ILE A 427 -16.53 -22.95 -0.70
N PRO A 428 -17.00 -24.04 -0.06
CA PRO A 428 -17.36 -25.27 -0.76
C PRO A 428 -18.47 -25.05 -1.79
N LEU A 429 -19.50 -24.27 -1.45
CA LEU A 429 -20.58 -23.92 -2.38
C LEU A 429 -20.05 -23.18 -3.61
N CYS A 430 -19.20 -22.17 -3.43
CA CYS A 430 -18.64 -21.43 -4.55
C CYS A 430 -17.79 -22.33 -5.45
N ARG A 431 -17.01 -23.25 -4.87
CA ARG A 431 -16.25 -24.25 -5.64
C ARG A 431 -17.17 -25.20 -6.41
N GLU A 432 -18.24 -25.71 -5.78
CA GLU A 432 -19.25 -26.58 -6.40
C GLU A 432 -19.89 -25.92 -7.64
N LEU A 433 -20.25 -24.64 -7.52
CA LEU A 433 -20.93 -23.88 -8.58
C LEU A 433 -19.96 -23.18 -9.55
N GLY A 434 -18.65 -23.25 -9.32
CA GLY A 434 -17.65 -22.56 -10.13
C GLY A 434 -17.73 -21.03 -10.05
N ILE A 435 -18.02 -20.51 -8.86
CA ILE A 435 -18.12 -19.08 -8.53
C ILE A 435 -16.79 -18.63 -7.92
N GLY A 436 -16.24 -17.50 -8.39
CA GLY A 436 -15.04 -16.90 -7.81
C GLY A 436 -15.30 -16.33 -6.42
N ILE A 437 -14.29 -16.33 -5.56
CA ILE A 437 -14.37 -15.72 -4.22
C ILE A 437 -13.48 -14.49 -4.19
N VAL A 438 -14.03 -13.36 -3.74
CA VAL A 438 -13.29 -12.10 -3.58
C VAL A 438 -13.26 -11.73 -2.09
N PRO A 439 -12.18 -12.05 -1.36
CA PRO A 439 -12.01 -11.64 0.03
C PRO A 439 -11.90 -10.12 0.17
N TYR A 440 -12.77 -9.50 0.97
CA TYR A 440 -12.59 -8.12 1.40
C TYR A 440 -11.98 -8.07 2.82
N SER A 441 -11.31 -6.95 3.13
CA SER A 441 -10.53 -6.77 4.36
C SER A 441 -9.55 -7.92 4.69
N PRO A 442 -8.75 -8.39 3.71
CA PRO A 442 -7.83 -9.53 3.92
C PRO A 442 -6.79 -9.28 5.02
N LEU A 443 -6.45 -8.01 5.27
CA LEU A 443 -5.55 -7.58 6.34
C LEU A 443 -6.25 -7.29 7.66
N GLY A 444 -7.48 -7.78 7.83
CA GLY A 444 -8.28 -7.52 9.03
C GLY A 444 -8.52 -6.03 9.25
N ARG A 445 -8.99 -5.33 8.21
CA ARG A 445 -9.26 -3.88 8.26
C ARG A 445 -8.03 -3.05 8.68
N GLY A 446 -6.82 -3.53 8.35
CA GLY A 446 -5.56 -2.88 8.65
C GLY A 446 -4.86 -3.39 9.91
N PHE A 447 -5.49 -4.29 10.68
CA PHE A 447 -4.93 -4.90 11.88
C PHE A 447 -3.59 -5.60 11.59
N PHE A 448 -3.54 -6.50 10.60
CA PHE A 448 -2.29 -7.17 10.18
C PHE A 448 -1.37 -6.25 9.37
N GLY A 449 -1.82 -5.04 9.04
CA GLY A 449 -0.99 -3.98 8.45
C GLY A 449 -0.13 -3.23 9.46
N GLY A 450 -0.21 -3.56 10.76
CA GLY A 450 0.56 -2.95 11.85
C GLY A 450 0.11 -1.55 12.27
N ARG A 451 -0.47 -0.76 11.36
CA ARG A 451 -0.90 0.63 11.62
C ARG A 451 -1.91 0.76 12.76
N ALA A 452 -2.95 -0.07 12.81
CA ALA A 452 -3.96 0.02 13.86
C ALA A 452 -3.48 -0.41 15.26
N ILE A 453 -2.25 -0.96 15.34
CA ILE A 453 -1.66 -1.52 16.56
C ILE A 453 -0.49 -0.65 17.03
N LEU A 454 0.27 -0.08 16.10
CA LEU A 454 1.44 0.74 16.35
C LEU A 454 1.12 2.24 16.40
N ASP A 455 0.09 2.69 15.69
CA ASP A 455 -0.32 4.09 15.61
C ASP A 455 -1.67 4.32 16.33
N HIS A 456 -1.96 5.59 16.61
CA HIS A 456 -3.29 5.99 17.08
C HIS A 456 -4.29 5.92 15.92
N ILE A 457 -5.42 5.23 16.11
CA ILE A 457 -6.51 5.23 15.14
C ILE A 457 -7.02 6.67 15.00
N PRO A 458 -7.08 7.25 13.78
CA PRO A 458 -7.58 8.61 13.60
C PRO A 458 -8.97 8.78 14.22
N SER A 459 -9.25 9.91 14.87
CA SER A 459 -10.52 10.16 15.55
C SER A 459 -11.72 10.11 14.59
N ASN A 460 -11.52 10.46 13.32
CA ASN A 460 -12.51 10.39 12.25
C ASN A 460 -12.64 8.99 11.60
N SER A 461 -11.92 7.97 12.08
CA SER A 461 -11.97 6.63 11.52
C SER A 461 -13.22 5.86 11.94
N PHE A 462 -13.88 5.21 10.99
CA PHE A 462 -14.96 4.26 11.27
C PHE A 462 -14.50 3.01 12.04
N LEU A 463 -13.18 2.78 12.18
CA LEU A 463 -12.66 1.70 13.04
C LEU A 463 -12.97 1.94 14.52
N ASN A 464 -13.10 3.20 14.95
CA ASN A 464 -13.43 3.54 16.35
C ASN A 464 -14.80 3.01 16.80
N ALA A 465 -15.71 2.73 15.87
CA ALA A 465 -17.01 2.12 16.15
C ALA A 465 -17.01 0.59 16.00
N HIS A 466 -15.92 0.00 15.53
CA HIS A 466 -15.86 -1.43 15.23
C HIS A 466 -15.58 -2.23 16.52
N PRO A 467 -16.37 -3.27 16.86
CA PRO A 467 -16.24 -3.99 18.13
C PRO A 467 -14.84 -4.54 18.40
N ARG A 468 -14.17 -5.11 17.39
CA ARG A 468 -12.78 -5.61 17.50
C ARG A 468 -11.69 -4.57 17.77
N PHE A 469 -11.99 -3.29 17.52
CA PHE A 469 -11.06 -2.17 17.71
C PHE A 469 -11.41 -1.33 18.95
N GLN A 470 -12.46 -1.69 19.69
CA GLN A 470 -12.71 -1.13 21.03
C GLN A 470 -11.57 -1.50 21.95
N GLN A 471 -11.16 -0.58 22.82
CA GLN A 471 -9.92 -0.67 23.61
C GLN A 471 -9.70 -2.05 24.26
N GLU A 472 -10.69 -2.58 24.98
CA GLU A 472 -10.58 -3.88 25.66
C GLU A 472 -10.37 -5.04 24.68
N ASN A 473 -11.10 -5.04 23.56
CA ASN A 473 -10.97 -6.07 22.53
C ASN A 473 -9.65 -5.93 21.77
N LEU A 474 -9.25 -4.70 21.46
CA LEU A 474 -7.99 -4.40 20.78
C LEU A 474 -6.80 -4.87 21.62
N ASP A 475 -6.80 -4.66 22.94
CA ASP A 475 -5.74 -5.11 23.83
C ASP A 475 -5.63 -6.63 23.92
N LYS A 476 -6.76 -7.35 23.83
CA LYS A 476 -6.77 -8.82 23.69
C LYS A 476 -6.21 -9.23 22.33
N ASN A 477 -6.70 -8.62 21.26
CA ASN A 477 -6.31 -8.94 19.88
C ASN A 477 -4.82 -8.66 19.61
N LYS A 478 -4.19 -7.66 20.26
CA LYS A 478 -2.74 -7.39 20.14
C LYS A 478 -1.84 -8.60 20.38
N LYS A 479 -2.27 -9.54 21.25
CA LYS A 479 -1.53 -10.79 21.50
C LYS A 479 -1.45 -11.67 20.24
N ILE A 480 -2.56 -11.75 19.50
CA ILE A 480 -2.65 -12.45 18.22
C ILE A 480 -1.69 -11.79 17.21
N PHE A 481 -1.68 -10.46 17.13
CA PHE A 481 -0.74 -9.77 16.23
C PHE A 481 0.71 -10.07 16.56
N ALA A 482 1.10 -10.09 17.84
CA ALA A 482 2.46 -10.41 18.24
C ALA A 482 2.87 -11.84 17.79
N GLN A 483 1.95 -12.80 17.86
CA GLN A 483 2.19 -14.16 17.35
C GLN A 483 2.36 -14.18 15.83
N VAL A 484 1.49 -13.48 15.09
CA VAL A 484 1.59 -13.36 13.63
C VAL A 484 2.87 -12.62 13.21
N ASP A 485 3.31 -11.62 13.95
CA ASP A 485 4.56 -10.89 13.71
C ASP A 485 5.80 -11.77 13.90
N ASN A 486 5.78 -12.65 14.91
CA ASN A 486 6.84 -13.64 15.10
C ASN A 486 6.90 -14.64 13.95
N LEU A 487 5.76 -15.14 13.46
CA LEU A 487 5.72 -15.99 12.27
C LEU A 487 6.17 -15.23 11.02
N ALA A 488 5.78 -13.98 10.86
CA ALA A 488 6.18 -13.17 9.70
C ALA A 488 7.71 -13.02 9.65
N LYS A 489 8.35 -12.78 10.80
CA LYS A 489 9.81 -12.77 10.96
C LYS A 489 10.45 -14.12 10.62
N LYS A 490 9.86 -15.24 11.06
CA LYS A 490 10.30 -16.61 10.70
C LYS A 490 10.33 -16.81 9.19
N HIS A 491 9.35 -16.25 8.46
CA HIS A 491 9.25 -16.32 7.00
C HIS A 491 9.92 -15.16 6.25
N GLY A 492 10.66 -14.28 6.94
CA GLY A 492 11.36 -13.15 6.32
C GLY A 492 10.43 -12.14 5.63
N CYS A 493 9.20 -11.97 6.12
CA CYS A 493 8.18 -11.09 5.54
C CYS A 493 7.50 -10.22 6.60
N THR A 494 6.64 -9.29 6.17
CA THR A 494 5.82 -8.48 7.09
C THR A 494 4.54 -9.22 7.50
N PRO A 495 3.89 -8.87 8.62
CA PRO A 495 2.60 -9.47 9.01
C PRO A 495 1.53 -9.33 7.91
N ALA A 496 1.56 -8.23 7.17
CA ALA A 496 0.64 -8.00 6.05
C ALA A 496 0.91 -8.94 4.89
N GLN A 497 2.19 -9.17 4.55
CA GLN A 497 2.58 -10.12 3.51
C GLN A 497 2.20 -11.55 3.91
N LEU A 498 2.42 -11.93 5.18
CA LEU A 498 2.04 -13.24 5.68
C LEU A 498 0.52 -13.47 5.62
N ALA A 499 -0.28 -12.49 6.07
CA ALA A 499 -1.74 -12.57 6.03
C ALA A 499 -2.29 -12.70 4.59
N LEU A 500 -1.71 -11.97 3.63
CA LEU A 500 -2.09 -12.09 2.22
C LEU A 500 -1.64 -13.41 1.60
N ALA A 501 -0.44 -13.90 1.95
CA ALA A 501 0.07 -15.18 1.48
C ALA A 501 -0.81 -16.36 1.96
N TRP A 502 -1.27 -16.30 3.21
CA TRP A 502 -2.18 -17.30 3.78
C TRP A 502 -3.50 -17.40 2.99
N ILE A 503 -4.15 -16.26 2.66
CA ILE A 503 -5.39 -16.26 1.86
C ILE A 503 -5.17 -16.84 0.47
N LYS A 504 -4.01 -16.59 -0.14
CA LYS A 504 -3.71 -17.03 -1.50
C LYS A 504 -3.58 -18.55 -1.61
N ASN A 505 -2.96 -19.21 -0.63
CA ASN A 505 -2.66 -20.65 -0.69
C ASN A 505 -3.88 -21.56 -0.44
N LEU A 506 -5.09 -21.01 -0.40
CA LEU A 506 -6.34 -21.78 -0.46
C LEU A 506 -6.74 -22.15 -1.89
N ASP A 507 -5.84 -21.91 -2.86
CA ASP A 507 -6.05 -22.03 -4.29
C ASP A 507 -4.74 -22.56 -4.92
N ASP A 508 -4.70 -23.84 -5.29
CA ASP A 508 -3.49 -24.67 -5.55
C ASP A 508 -2.59 -24.25 -6.73
N ASN A 509 -2.83 -23.11 -7.38
CA ASN A 509 -2.36 -22.88 -8.75
C ASN A 509 -1.35 -21.72 -8.95
N ILE A 510 -0.66 -21.20 -7.92
CA ILE A 510 0.19 -20.00 -8.13
C ILE A 510 1.53 -20.03 -7.38
N ASP A 511 2.59 -20.30 -8.13
CA ASP A 511 3.95 -20.53 -7.64
C ASP A 511 4.83 -19.25 -7.47
N SER A 512 4.26 -18.05 -7.64
CA SER A 512 5.03 -16.83 -7.97
C SER A 512 5.18 -15.75 -6.87
N LEU A 513 4.70 -15.95 -5.63
CA LEU A 513 4.99 -14.99 -4.55
C LEU A 513 6.29 -15.35 -3.81
N LYS A 514 7.00 -14.32 -3.31
CA LYS A 514 8.22 -14.47 -2.51
C LYS A 514 8.02 -15.28 -1.23
N VAL A 515 6.81 -15.28 -0.67
CA VAL A 515 6.46 -16.06 0.52
C VAL A 515 5.79 -17.36 0.06
N LYS A 516 6.54 -18.46 0.16
CA LYS A 516 6.02 -19.82 -0.02
C LYS A 516 5.72 -20.40 1.36
N LEU A 517 4.49 -20.90 1.55
CA LEU A 517 4.05 -21.54 2.79
C LEU A 517 3.74 -23.00 2.48
N THR A 518 4.25 -23.89 3.31
CA THR A 518 3.91 -25.33 3.31
C THR A 518 2.53 -25.56 3.95
N GLU A 519 1.97 -26.76 3.83
CA GLU A 519 0.74 -27.12 4.54
C GLU A 519 0.91 -27.00 6.07
N GLU A 520 2.09 -27.34 6.58
CA GLU A 520 2.45 -27.18 7.99
C GLU A 520 2.50 -25.70 8.40
N ASP A 521 3.07 -24.83 7.56
CA ASP A 521 3.10 -23.38 7.81
C ASP A 521 1.67 -22.80 7.82
N LEU A 522 0.82 -23.21 6.87
CA LEU A 522 -0.59 -22.77 6.84
C LEU A 522 -1.34 -23.20 8.08
N LYS A 523 -1.09 -24.42 8.56
CA LYS A 523 -1.66 -24.92 9.81
C LYS A 523 -1.16 -24.12 11.00
N GLU A 524 0.16 -23.91 11.13
CA GLU A 524 0.77 -23.12 12.21
C GLU A 524 0.20 -21.69 12.25
N ILE A 525 0.12 -21.03 11.09
CA ILE A 525 -0.45 -19.68 10.97
C ILE A 525 -1.93 -19.65 11.36
N SER A 526 -2.69 -20.70 11.01
CA SER A 526 -4.11 -20.81 11.36
C SER A 526 -4.32 -21.08 12.86
N ASP A 527 -3.42 -21.84 13.47
CA ASP A 527 -3.47 -22.20 14.90
C ASP A 527 -3.13 -21.02 15.80
N VAL A 528 -2.27 -20.08 15.36
CA VAL A 528 -1.98 -18.84 16.13
C VAL A 528 -3.08 -17.78 16.04
N VAL A 529 -4.08 -17.97 15.16
CA VAL A 529 -5.26 -17.10 15.09
C VAL A 529 -6.54 -17.91 15.32
N PRO A 530 -6.74 -18.47 16.52
CA PRO A 530 -7.95 -19.23 16.82
C PRO A 530 -9.17 -18.29 16.77
N ILE A 531 -10.17 -18.67 15.97
CA ILE A 531 -11.34 -17.83 15.67
C ILE A 531 -12.09 -17.46 16.97
N ASP A 532 -12.15 -18.39 17.91
CA ASP A 532 -12.85 -18.22 19.20
C ASP A 532 -12.16 -17.26 20.16
N GLU A 533 -10.87 -16.95 19.95
CA GLU A 533 -10.13 -16.00 20.79
C GLU A 533 -10.14 -14.56 20.24
N VAL A 534 -10.66 -14.36 19.02
CA VAL A 534 -10.77 -13.03 18.42
C VAL A 534 -11.83 -12.23 19.16
N ALA A 535 -11.39 -11.23 19.92
CA ALA A 535 -12.27 -10.45 20.77
C ALA A 535 -13.10 -9.44 19.95
N GLY A 536 -14.41 -9.42 20.17
CA GLY A 536 -15.38 -8.53 19.51
C GLY A 536 -16.02 -9.12 18.25
N SER A 537 -17.27 -8.73 17.97
CA SER A 537 -18.01 -9.20 16.78
C SER A 537 -17.35 -8.71 15.48
N ARG A 538 -17.53 -9.49 14.40
CA ARG A 538 -17.07 -9.12 13.04
C ARG A 538 -17.88 -7.99 12.40
N ALA A 539 -19.12 -7.79 12.84
CA ALA A 539 -20.02 -6.79 12.30
C ALA A 539 -20.15 -5.59 13.24
N TYR A 540 -20.41 -4.42 12.65
CA TYR A 540 -20.83 -3.23 13.39
C TYR A 540 -22.19 -3.47 14.04
N GLN A 541 -22.46 -2.76 15.14
CA GLN A 541 -23.76 -2.80 15.79
C GLN A 541 -24.87 -2.45 14.80
N GLY A 542 -25.89 -3.30 14.70
CA GLY A 542 -27.02 -3.13 13.77
C GLY A 542 -26.81 -3.74 12.37
N MET A 543 -25.63 -4.28 12.08
CA MET A 543 -25.37 -4.97 10.80
C MET A 543 -25.56 -6.48 10.83
N ASP A 544 -25.81 -7.08 12.00
CA ASP A 544 -25.82 -8.55 12.18
C ASP A 544 -26.78 -9.25 11.22
N GLN A 545 -27.98 -8.70 11.00
CA GLN A 545 -29.00 -9.24 10.09
C GLN A 545 -28.61 -9.18 8.60
N PHE A 546 -27.59 -8.40 8.25
CA PHE A 546 -27.10 -8.25 6.87
C PHE A 546 -25.80 -9.01 6.62
N VAL A 547 -25.29 -9.74 7.63
CA VAL A 547 -24.20 -10.69 7.45
C VAL A 547 -24.72 -11.92 6.71
N TRP A 548 -23.87 -12.54 5.90
CA TRP A 548 -24.22 -13.68 5.04
C TRP A 548 -25.08 -14.77 5.69
N LYS A 549 -24.90 -15.06 6.99
CA LYS A 549 -25.69 -16.07 7.73
C LYS A 549 -27.21 -15.76 7.75
N PHE A 550 -27.57 -14.49 7.74
CA PHE A 550 -28.96 -14.02 7.85
C PHE A 550 -29.48 -13.38 6.56
N ALA A 551 -28.60 -13.19 5.58
CA ALA A 551 -28.86 -12.58 4.28
C ALA A 551 -29.64 -13.50 3.31
N ASN A 552 -30.80 -13.99 3.74
CA ASN A 552 -31.73 -14.79 2.94
C ASN A 552 -32.81 -13.89 2.32
N THR A 553 -33.23 -14.22 1.10
CA THR A 553 -34.35 -13.54 0.43
C THR A 553 -35.63 -14.38 0.54
N PRO A 554 -36.81 -13.77 0.52
CA PRO A 554 -38.06 -14.52 0.53
C PRO A 554 -38.21 -15.33 -0.77
N PRO A 555 -38.91 -16.47 -0.74
CA PRO A 555 -39.22 -17.24 -1.96
C PRO A 555 -39.99 -16.39 -2.97
N LYS A 556 -39.80 -16.66 -4.26
CA LYS A 556 -40.57 -16.00 -5.32
C LYS A 556 -42.08 -16.21 -5.11
N GLY A 557 -42.86 -15.13 -5.21
CA GLY A 557 -44.30 -15.11 -4.92
C GLY A 557 -44.65 -14.89 -3.44
N PHE A 558 -43.65 -14.83 -2.56
CA PHE A 558 -43.83 -14.53 -1.14
C PHE A 558 -43.33 -13.11 -0.83
N TYR A 559 -44.11 -12.11 -1.17
CA TYR A 559 -43.75 -10.72 -0.89
C TYR A 559 -44.11 -10.37 0.56
N ILE A 560 -43.10 -10.00 1.37
CA ILE A 560 -43.34 -9.31 2.65
C ILE A 560 -43.71 -7.87 2.32
N GLY A 561 -44.93 -7.68 1.82
CA GLY A 561 -45.50 -6.36 1.65
C GLY A 561 -45.73 -5.73 3.01
N THR A 562 -45.33 -4.48 3.17
CA THR A 562 -45.71 -3.57 4.27
C THR A 562 -47.23 -3.48 4.50
N THR A 563 -48.04 -4.08 3.62
CA THR A 563 -49.49 -4.17 3.69
C THR A 563 -50.02 -5.40 4.46
N LYS A 564 -49.30 -6.53 4.53
CA LYS A 564 -49.83 -7.74 5.21
C LYS A 564 -49.56 -7.79 6.72
N ILE A 565 -48.55 -7.05 7.20
CA ILE A 565 -48.34 -6.88 8.65
C ILE A 565 -49.38 -5.90 9.25
N LYS A 566 -49.96 -4.99 8.44
CA LYS A 566 -51.13 -4.22 8.88
C LYS A 566 -52.33 -5.12 9.15
N ASN A 567 -52.64 -6.08 8.28
CA ASN A 567 -53.75 -7.01 8.54
C ASN A 567 -53.48 -8.05 9.65
N LEU A 568 -52.23 -8.25 10.05
CA LEU A 568 -51.90 -9.02 11.25
C LEU A 568 -51.98 -8.16 12.51
N ASN A 569 -51.50 -6.92 12.50
CA ASN A 569 -51.64 -6.01 13.64
C ASN A 569 -53.08 -5.50 13.84
N ASP A 570 -53.85 -5.34 12.77
CA ASP A 570 -55.26 -4.92 12.82
C ASP A 570 -56.19 -6.08 13.25
N ASN A 571 -55.75 -7.34 13.12
CA ASN A 571 -56.42 -8.52 13.71
C ASN A 571 -55.84 -8.97 15.06
N ILE A 572 -54.68 -8.45 15.46
CA ILE A 572 -54.13 -8.58 16.82
C ILE A 572 -54.55 -7.36 17.68
N GLY A 573 -55.56 -6.62 17.22
CA GLY A 573 -56.41 -5.82 18.09
C GLY A 573 -57.16 -6.71 19.07
N SER A 574 -56.69 -6.78 20.30
CA SER A 574 -57.41 -7.21 21.52
C SER A 574 -57.71 -8.69 21.79
N THR A 575 -57.22 -9.66 21.00
CA THR A 575 -57.36 -11.09 21.38
C THR A 575 -56.02 -11.79 21.55
N LYS A 576 -55.74 -12.21 22.80
CA LYS A 576 -54.70 -13.20 23.14
C LYS A 576 -55.07 -14.56 22.51
N LYS A 577 -54.88 -14.73 21.21
CA LYS A 577 -55.00 -16.06 20.59
C LYS A 577 -53.67 -16.78 20.76
N LYS A 578 -53.64 -17.81 21.62
CA LYS A 578 -52.55 -18.79 21.64
C LYS A 578 -52.58 -19.51 20.29
N LEU A 579 -51.49 -19.43 19.54
CA LEU A 579 -51.30 -20.27 18.34
C LEU A 579 -51.25 -21.73 18.78
N SER A 580 -51.85 -22.60 17.97
CA SER A 580 -51.79 -24.05 18.14
C SER A 580 -50.39 -24.60 17.84
N GLU A 581 -50.10 -25.80 18.34
CA GLU A 581 -48.79 -26.45 18.14
C GLU A 581 -48.54 -26.74 16.66
N GLU A 582 -49.60 -27.03 15.90
CA GLU A 582 -49.59 -27.22 14.44
C GLU A 582 -49.27 -25.92 13.69
N GLU A 583 -49.86 -24.77 14.06
CA GLU A 583 -49.56 -23.46 13.45
C GLU A 583 -48.10 -23.04 13.71
N LEU A 584 -47.57 -23.34 14.90
CA LEU A 584 -46.16 -23.11 15.22
C LEU A 584 -45.23 -24.05 14.46
N LYS A 585 -45.64 -25.31 14.22
CA LYS A 585 -44.89 -26.26 13.38
C LYS A 585 -44.88 -25.83 11.92
N GLU A 586 -45.97 -25.32 11.37
CA GLU A 586 -46.00 -24.77 10.00
C GLU A 586 -45.06 -23.57 9.85
N ILE A 587 -45.06 -22.63 10.81
CA ILE A 587 -44.12 -21.50 10.83
C ILE A 587 -42.67 -22.01 10.94
N PHE A 588 -42.42 -22.99 11.79
CA PHE A 588 -41.09 -23.61 11.95
C PHE A 588 -40.62 -24.33 10.67
N HIS A 589 -41.52 -24.99 9.94
CA HIS A 589 -41.26 -25.64 8.66
C HIS A 589 -41.18 -24.67 7.47
N ALA A 590 -41.64 -23.42 7.64
CA ALA A 590 -41.44 -22.35 6.66
C ALA A 590 -40.08 -21.63 6.82
N LEU A 591 -39.39 -21.80 7.96
CA LEU A 591 -38.06 -21.23 8.18
C LEU A 591 -36.98 -21.96 7.35
N PRO A 592 -35.99 -21.25 6.78
CA PRO A 592 -34.86 -21.85 6.07
C PRO A 592 -34.08 -22.85 6.94
N VAL A 593 -33.42 -23.83 6.32
CA VAL A 593 -32.71 -24.91 7.02
C VAL A 593 -31.67 -24.40 8.03
N GLY A 594 -30.98 -23.29 7.72
CA GLY A 594 -30.02 -22.65 8.64
C GLY A 594 -30.62 -22.02 9.90
N ALA A 595 -31.93 -21.72 9.90
CA ALA A 595 -32.62 -21.29 11.12
C ALA A 595 -33.05 -22.48 12.00
N ARG A 596 -33.20 -23.68 11.42
CA ARG A 596 -33.57 -24.91 12.16
C ARG A 596 -32.38 -25.54 12.89
N SER A 597 -31.15 -25.30 12.45
CA SER A 597 -29.92 -25.85 13.04
C SER A 597 -29.51 -25.16 14.36
N ASN A 598 -30.10 -24.01 14.70
CA ASN A 598 -29.74 -23.22 15.88
C ASN A 598 -30.50 -23.67 17.15
N ARG A 599 -30.24 -24.89 17.62
CA ARG A 599 -30.86 -25.49 18.84
C ARG A 599 -30.68 -24.64 20.11
N MET A 600 -29.61 -23.82 20.17
CA MET A 600 -29.30 -22.97 21.32
C MET A 600 -30.26 -21.77 21.47
N PHE A 601 -30.74 -21.19 20.36
CA PHE A 601 -31.64 -20.02 20.38
C PHE A 601 -33.07 -20.41 20.76
N LEU A 602 -33.55 -21.54 20.26
CA LEU A 602 -34.91 -22.05 20.56
C LEU A 602 -35.06 -22.47 22.03
N SER A 603 -34.02 -23.03 22.66
CA SER A 603 -34.08 -23.44 24.06
C SER A 603 -34.20 -22.29 25.07
N ARG A 604 -33.65 -21.10 24.74
CA ARG A 604 -33.76 -19.89 25.58
C ARG A 604 -35.13 -19.23 25.44
N SER A 605 -35.67 -19.17 24.22
CA SER A 605 -37.01 -18.61 23.95
C SER A 605 -38.13 -19.51 24.48
N TRP A 606 -37.95 -20.84 24.47
CA TRP A 606 -38.91 -21.79 25.06
C TRP A 606 -38.93 -21.70 26.60
N LYS A 607 -37.79 -21.51 27.27
CA LYS A 607 -37.75 -21.36 28.73
C LYS A 607 -38.34 -20.04 29.25
N LEU A 608 -38.29 -18.97 28.46
CA LEU A 608 -38.88 -17.68 28.82
C LEU A 608 -40.41 -17.66 28.77
N ALA A 609 -41.04 -18.59 28.03
CA ALA A 609 -42.49 -18.70 27.93
C ALA A 609 -43.15 -19.36 29.15
N ASP A 610 -42.39 -20.09 29.98
CA ASP A 610 -42.90 -20.86 31.12
C ASP A 610 -42.72 -20.18 32.49
N THR A 611 -42.16 -18.97 32.55
CA THR A 611 -42.01 -18.20 33.80
C THR A 611 -43.05 -17.09 33.94
N PRO A 612 -43.90 -17.06 34.99
CA PRO A 612 -44.97 -16.05 35.15
C PRO A 612 -44.49 -14.61 35.42
N THR A 613 -43.18 -14.36 35.47
CA THR A 613 -42.62 -13.09 35.93
C THR A 613 -41.47 -12.63 35.04
N ALA A 614 -41.80 -12.10 33.86
CA ALA A 614 -40.88 -11.27 33.10
C ALA A 614 -41.64 -10.03 32.57
N LYS A 615 -41.80 -9.03 33.44
CA LYS A 615 -42.01 -7.64 32.99
C LYS A 615 -40.67 -7.11 32.50
N SER A 616 -40.34 -7.33 31.23
CA SER A 616 -39.45 -6.39 30.53
C SER A 616 -39.80 -6.35 29.05
N SER A 617 -40.11 -5.13 28.63
CA SER A 617 -40.36 -4.73 27.26
C SER A 617 -39.09 -4.87 26.43
N THR A 618 -38.96 -5.96 25.67
CA THR A 618 -38.12 -6.01 24.47
C THR A 618 -38.76 -6.98 23.48
N MET A 619 -39.72 -6.48 22.69
CA MET A 619 -40.05 -7.10 21.41
C MET A 619 -38.86 -6.88 20.48
N PHE A 620 -38.13 -7.94 20.16
CA PHE A 620 -37.22 -7.94 19.02
C PHE A 620 -38.05 -8.22 17.76
N PRO A 621 -37.83 -7.45 16.67
CA PRO A 621 -38.62 -7.54 15.44
C PRO A 621 -38.45 -8.87 14.71
#